data_AF-A0A7C9U0K4-F1
#
_entry.id   AF-A0A7C9U0K4-F1
#
_cell.length_a   1.000
_cell.length_b   1.000
_cell.length_c   1.000
_cell.angle_alpha   90.00
_cell.angle_beta   90.00
_cell.angle_gamma   90.00
#
_symmetry.space_group_name_H-M   'P 1'
#
loop_
_entity.id
_entity.type
_entity.pdbx_description
1 polymer ?
#
loop_
_entity_poly.entity_id
_entity_poly.type
_entity_poly.pdbx_seq_one_letter_code
_entity_poly.pdbx_strand_id
1 'polypeptide(L)'
;MQSIYFENQSMSKEAVLDFLKAAIDREDLEDKVKHTVTSPKLFVEVGLEHGYEFTEQEIMEELDDLSHEFLELEITPGSGTSATIIDVMLELCRHKYNK
;
A
#
# COMPACT_ATOMS: atom_id res chain seq x y z
N MET A 1 14.92 10.11 30.16
CA MET A 1 14.98 8.99 29.20
C MET A 1 13.66 9.00 28.44
N GLN A 2 13.58 9.69 27.31
CA GLN A 2 12.35 9.82 26.53
C GLN A 2 12.60 9.30 25.11
N SER A 3 11.82 8.28 24.76
CA SER A 3 11.26 7.96 23.45
C SER A 3 12.16 8.11 22.22
N ILE A 4 12.95 7.08 21.93
CA ILE A 4 13.55 6.81 20.61
C ILE A 4 12.70 5.86 19.75
N TYR A 5 11.44 5.62 20.13
CA TYR A 5 10.54 4.68 19.43
C TYR A 5 9.55 5.34 18.46
N PHE A 6 9.56 6.66 18.29
CA PHE A 6 8.55 7.35 17.46
C PHE A 6 9.04 7.78 16.07
N GLU A 7 10.36 7.78 15.81
CA GLU A 7 10.90 8.22 14.51
C GLU A 7 11.00 7.10 13.46
N ASN A 8 10.97 5.83 13.85
CA ASN A 8 11.08 4.72 12.89
C ASN A 8 9.75 4.26 12.27
N GLN A 9 8.58 4.64 12.84
CA GLN A 9 7.28 4.29 12.23
C GLN A 9 6.90 5.22 11.07
N SER A 10 7.39 6.47 11.06
CA SER A 10 7.00 7.45 10.03
C SER A 10 7.72 7.19 8.70
N MET A 11 9.01 6.84 8.75
CA MET A 11 9.81 6.62 7.53
C MET A 11 9.29 5.46 6.68
N SER A 12 8.84 4.37 7.32
CA SER A 12 8.42 3.17 6.59
C SER A 12 6.99 3.22 6.09
N LYS A 13 6.07 3.89 6.80
CA LYS A 13 4.71 4.15 6.30
C LYS A 13 4.76 5.04 5.05
N GLU A 14 5.59 6.07 5.08
CA GLU A 14 5.86 6.91 3.92
C GLU A 14 6.47 6.10 2.76
N ALA A 15 7.37 5.15 3.05
CA ALA A 15 7.95 4.28 2.02
C ALA A 15 6.91 3.35 1.35
N VAL A 16 5.98 2.77 2.11
CA VAL A 16 4.88 1.97 1.55
C VAL A 16 3.98 2.82 0.66
N LEU A 17 3.61 4.02 1.11
CA LEU A 17 2.78 4.95 0.33
C LEU A 17 3.48 5.43 -0.93
N ASP A 18 4.76 5.80 -0.84
CA ASP A 18 5.52 6.24 -2.01
C ASP A 18 5.76 5.10 -3.00
N PHE A 19 5.90 3.87 -2.52
CA PHE A 19 5.91 2.69 -3.38
C PHE A 19 4.57 2.48 -4.09
N LEU A 20 3.44 2.60 -3.38
CA LEU A 20 2.11 2.50 -3.97
C LEU A 20 1.84 3.62 -4.99
N LYS A 21 2.28 4.85 -4.71
CA LYS A 21 2.21 5.95 -5.69
C LYS A 21 3.05 5.64 -6.93
N ALA A 22 4.29 5.18 -6.73
CA ALA A 22 5.14 4.78 -7.84
C ALA A 22 4.51 3.64 -8.66
N ALA A 23 3.83 2.69 -8.01
CA ALA A 23 3.09 1.63 -8.67
C ALA A 23 1.91 2.19 -9.48
N ILE A 24 1.20 3.20 -8.99
CA ILE A 24 0.10 3.86 -9.73
C ILE A 24 0.61 4.62 -10.96
N ASP A 25 1.76 5.29 -10.85
CA ASP A 25 2.37 6.05 -11.94
C ASP A 25 3.03 5.15 -13.00
N ARG A 26 3.31 3.88 -12.66
CA ARG A 26 4.03 2.92 -13.49
C ARG A 26 3.22 1.65 -13.71
N GLU A 27 2.61 1.51 -14.88
CA GLU A 27 1.83 0.32 -15.26
C GLU A 27 2.62 -1.00 -15.09
N ASP A 28 3.93 -0.99 -15.34
CA ASP A 28 4.81 -2.15 -15.15
C ASP A 28 4.96 -2.57 -13.68
N LEU A 29 4.95 -1.58 -12.77
CA LEU A 29 5.05 -1.81 -11.34
C LEU A 29 3.67 -2.12 -10.74
N GLU A 30 2.61 -1.49 -11.24
CA GLU A 30 1.23 -1.80 -10.89
C GLU A 30 0.90 -3.28 -11.09
N ASP A 31 1.22 -3.82 -12.27
CA ASP A 31 0.94 -5.21 -12.62
C ASP A 31 1.71 -6.17 -11.71
N LYS A 32 3.01 -5.90 -11.47
CA LYS A 32 3.82 -6.66 -10.51
C LYS A 32 3.21 -6.64 -9.12
N VAL A 33 2.85 -5.46 -8.62
CA VAL A 33 2.26 -5.27 -7.29
C VAL A 33 0.93 -6.01 -7.17
N LYS A 34 0.06 -5.96 -8.19
CA LYS A 34 -1.18 -6.76 -8.23
C LYS A 34 -0.92 -8.26 -8.21
N HIS A 35 0.17 -8.73 -8.82
CA HIS A 35 0.56 -10.14 -8.73
C HIS A 35 1.10 -10.55 -7.36
N THR A 36 1.59 -9.61 -6.54
CA THR A 36 2.06 -9.89 -5.18
C THR A 36 0.94 -10.05 -4.14
N VAL A 37 -0.33 -9.87 -4.51
CA VAL A 37 -1.52 -10.02 -3.65
C VAL A 37 -1.53 -11.28 -2.80
N THR A 38 -1.01 -12.36 -3.35
CA THR A 38 -1.04 -13.67 -2.70
C THR A 38 0.06 -13.85 -1.66
N SER A 39 1.01 -12.91 -1.55
CA SER A 39 2.09 -12.97 -0.59
C SER A 39 2.63 -11.57 -0.22
N PRO A 40 2.43 -11.11 1.03
CA PRO A 40 3.03 -9.86 1.53
C PRO A 40 4.55 -9.81 1.37
N LYS A 41 5.22 -10.97 1.43
CA LYS A 41 6.66 -11.10 1.15
C LYS A 41 7.04 -10.65 -0.25
N LEU A 42 6.27 -11.05 -1.26
CA LEU A 42 6.54 -10.65 -2.64
C LEU A 42 6.39 -9.13 -2.79
N PHE A 43 5.44 -8.52 -2.08
CA PHE A 43 5.25 -7.06 -2.10
C PHE A 43 6.47 -6.34 -1.51
N VAL A 44 7.01 -6.84 -0.40
CA VAL A 44 8.29 -6.35 0.18
C VAL A 44 9.44 -6.55 -0.79
N GLU A 45 9.57 -7.72 -1.40
CA GLU A 45 10.64 -7.99 -2.37
C GLU A 45 10.59 -7.04 -3.57
N VAL A 46 9.41 -6.79 -4.14
CA VAL A 46 9.24 -5.84 -5.25
C VAL A 46 9.53 -4.40 -4.79
N GLY A 47 9.12 -4.01 -3.59
CA GLY A 47 9.50 -2.72 -3.00
C GLY A 47 11.01 -2.54 -2.92
N LEU A 48 11.70 -3.54 -2.37
CA LEU A 48 13.15 -3.56 -2.20
C LEU A 48 13.88 -3.49 -3.55
N GLU A 49 13.42 -4.24 -4.55
CA GLU A 49 13.98 -4.19 -5.92
C GLU A 49 13.89 -2.79 -6.53
N HIS A 50 12.90 -2.00 -6.13
CA HIS A 50 12.66 -0.65 -6.63
C HIS A 50 13.22 0.45 -5.71
N GLY A 51 13.93 0.08 -4.64
CA GLY A 51 14.58 1.02 -3.71
C GLY A 51 13.69 1.51 -2.57
N TYR A 52 12.57 0.83 -2.31
CA TYR A 52 11.68 1.09 -1.19
C TYR A 52 11.90 0.03 -0.11
N GLU A 53 12.23 0.47 1.11
CA GLU A 53 12.48 -0.41 2.24
C GLU A 53 11.30 -0.33 3.22
N PHE A 54 10.54 -1.42 3.34
CA PHE A 54 9.45 -1.59 4.30
C PHE A 54 9.25 -3.08 4.59
N THR A 55 8.48 -3.40 5.64
CA THR A 55 8.25 -4.76 6.12
C THR A 55 6.82 -5.22 5.88
N GLU A 56 6.60 -6.54 5.99
CA GLU A 56 5.24 -7.14 5.91
C GLU A 56 4.29 -6.52 6.94
N GLN A 57 4.80 -6.21 8.14
CA GLN A 57 4.00 -5.61 9.20
C GLN A 57 3.59 -4.18 8.85
N GLU A 58 4.50 -3.38 8.29
CA GLU A 58 4.20 -2.00 7.90
C GLU A 58 3.19 -1.93 6.76
N ILE A 59 3.26 -2.87 5.82
CA ILE A 59 2.21 -3.01 4.79
C ILE A 59 0.88 -3.34 5.46
N MET A 60 0.84 -4.27 6.42
CA MET A 60 -0.39 -4.65 7.13
C MET A 60 -0.96 -3.51 7.98
N GLU A 61 -0.12 -2.71 8.64
CA GLU A 61 -0.56 -1.53 9.40
C GLU A 61 -1.11 -0.45 8.47
N GLU A 62 -0.44 -0.18 7.34
CA GLU A 62 -0.92 0.78 6.35
C GLU A 62 -2.19 0.28 5.64
N LEU A 63 -2.30 -1.03 5.43
CA LEU A 63 -3.50 -1.69 4.93
C LEU A 63 -4.68 -1.50 5.88
N ASP A 64 -4.46 -1.68 7.18
CA ASP A 64 -5.50 -1.51 8.19
C ASP A 64 -5.98 -0.06 8.22
N ASP A 65 -5.06 0.91 8.26
CA ASP A 65 -5.35 2.35 8.21
C ASP A 65 -6.13 2.74 6.93
N LEU A 66 -5.66 2.31 5.76
CA LEU A 66 -6.32 2.59 4.47
C LEU A 66 -7.69 1.91 4.36
N SER A 67 -7.84 0.69 4.88
CA SER A 67 -9.11 -0.04 4.86
C SER A 67 -10.16 0.62 5.76
N HIS A 68 -9.74 1.14 6.91
CA HIS A 68 -10.58 1.91 7.80
C HIS A 68 -11.05 3.21 7.13
N GLU A 69 -10.17 3.91 6.41
CA GLU A 69 -10.49 5.11 5.64
C GLU A 69 -11.44 4.80 4.43
N PHE A 70 -11.31 3.61 3.82
CA PHE A 70 -12.18 3.16 2.71
C PHE A 70 -13.60 2.80 3.16
N LEU A 71 -13.76 2.20 4.35
CA LEU A 71 -15.09 1.95 4.93
C LEU A 71 -15.90 3.25 5.07
N GLU A 72 -15.24 4.39 5.23
CA GLU A 72 -15.86 5.71 5.28
C GLU A 72 -16.17 6.30 3.88
N LEU A 73 -15.51 5.83 2.82
CA LEU A 73 -15.63 6.38 1.47
C LEU A 73 -16.85 5.87 0.66
N GLU A 74 -17.75 5.08 1.25
CA GLU A 74 -18.95 4.51 0.59
C GLU A 74 -18.68 3.85 -0.79
N ILE A 75 -17.46 3.38 -1.04
CA ILE A 75 -17.16 2.62 -2.25
C ILE A 75 -17.72 1.22 -2.05
N THR A 76 -18.99 1.05 -2.45
CA THR A 76 -19.68 -0.23 -2.36
C THR A 76 -18.91 -1.28 -3.16
N PRO A 77 -18.48 -2.40 -2.56
CA PRO A 77 -17.92 -3.53 -3.29
C PRO A 77 -19.02 -4.13 -4.17
N GLY A 78 -19.17 -3.61 -5.38
CA GLY A 78 -20.31 -3.88 -6.25
C GLY A 78 -19.97 -4.09 -7.73
N SER A 79 -18.75 -3.79 -8.18
CA SER A 79 -18.35 -4.03 -9.57
C SER A 79 -17.54 -5.33 -9.70
N GLY A 80 -18.23 -6.46 -9.56
CA GLY A 80 -18.03 -7.73 -10.29
C GLY A 80 -16.66 -8.43 -10.34
N THR A 81 -15.61 -7.87 -9.76
CA THR A 81 -14.26 -8.42 -9.81
C THR A 81 -13.81 -8.61 -8.38
N SER A 82 -13.16 -9.73 -8.10
CA SER A 82 -12.57 -10.03 -6.79
C SER A 82 -11.43 -9.04 -6.54
N ALA A 83 -11.78 -7.78 -6.23
CA ALA A 83 -10.83 -6.71 -5.99
C ALA A 83 -10.00 -7.14 -4.78
N THR A 84 -8.73 -7.32 -5.03
CA THR A 84 -7.80 -7.77 -4.01
C THR A 84 -7.53 -6.61 -3.06
N ILE A 85 -7.02 -6.91 -1.87
CA ILE A 85 -6.63 -5.87 -0.91
C ILE A 85 -5.69 -4.83 -1.55
N ILE A 86 -4.83 -5.27 -2.47
CA ILE A 86 -3.88 -4.41 -3.21
C ILE A 86 -4.58 -3.58 -4.28
N ASP A 87 -5.56 -4.12 -5.02
CA ASP A 87 -6.34 -3.32 -5.96
C ASP A 87 -7.06 -2.18 -5.23
N VAL A 88 -7.63 -2.49 -4.06
CA VAL A 88 -8.25 -1.50 -3.18
C VAL A 88 -7.22 -0.46 -2.72
N MET A 89 -6.00 -0.88 -2.34
CA MET A 89 -4.92 0.06 -1.99
C MET A 89 -4.54 0.99 -3.13
N LEU A 90 -4.35 0.46 -4.33
CA LEU A 90 -4.00 1.25 -5.51
C LEU A 90 -5.12 2.23 -5.85
N GLU A 91 -6.38 1.80 -5.75
CA GLU A 91 -7.54 2.65 -5.98
C GLU A 91 -7.68 3.74 -4.90
N LEU A 92 -7.42 3.41 -3.63
CA LEU A 92 -7.37 4.36 -2.52
C LEU A 92 -6.26 5.40 -2.68
N CYS A 93 -5.04 4.95 -2.96
CA CYS A 93 -3.94 5.86 -3.22
C CYS A 93 -4.23 6.73 -4.45
N ARG A 94 -4.84 6.18 -5.52
CA ARG A 94 -5.31 6.99 -6.66
C ARG A 94 -6.31 8.05 -6.20
N HIS A 95 -7.32 7.70 -5.39
CA HIS A 95 -8.34 8.66 -4.96
C HIS A 95 -7.77 9.75 -4.04
N LYS A 96 -6.84 9.39 -3.15
CA LYS A 96 -6.23 10.30 -2.17
C LYS A 96 -5.20 11.24 -2.80
N TYR A 97 -4.41 10.78 -3.77
CA TYR A 97 -3.26 11.51 -4.31
C TYR A 97 -3.45 12.04 -5.74
N ASN A 98 -4.45 11.59 -6.51
CA ASN A 98 -4.74 12.08 -7.86
C ASN A 98 -5.77 13.23 -7.81
N LYS A 99 -5.44 14.31 -7.10
CA LYS A 99 -6.26 15.52 -6.96
C LYS A 99 -5.49 16.78 -7.34
#